data_AF-A0A7S4SPR1-F1
#
_entry.id   AF-A0A7S4SPR1-F1
#
_cell.length_a   1.000
_cell.length_b   1.000
_cell.length_c   1.000
_cell.angle_alpha   90.00
_cell.angle_beta   90.00
_cell.angle_gamma   90.00
#
_symmetry.space_group_name_H-M   'P 1'
#
loop_
_entity.id
_entity.type
_entity.pdbx_description
1 polymer ?
#
loop_
_entity_poly.entity_id
_entity_poly.type
_entity_poly.pdbx_seq_one_letter_code
_entity_poly.pdbx_strand_id
1 'polypeptide(L)'
;GLKLCLQAAGRCMMYQCRMCCENPFAAVFGQLQKGEAPKGKERTGKGGGEGKRRSKKLAQKKYVRDEAAFQPRTEEEIQATIRQWEQYAHPRAREFFSDPELMAKVLTELAKGTDRSEDCVLGSEDKCVFWYGNITNDDNQAAIKMVKPGEDAESVTYVNRVLAFLFATDESFEKLMQLPKQPFKMSCDDQLCVHLAHIMLTV
;
A
#
# COMPACT_ATOMS: atom_id res chain seq x y z
N GLY A 1 30.05 -24.57 -32.33
CA GLY A 1 29.97 -23.78 -31.09
C GLY A 1 30.25 -22.33 -31.40
N LEU A 2 29.46 -21.42 -30.80
CA LEU A 2 29.69 -19.99 -30.47
C LEU A 2 30.29 -19.07 -31.58
N LYS A 3 29.83 -17.85 -31.84
CA LYS A 3 29.18 -16.83 -30.99
C LYS A 3 28.66 -15.67 -31.86
N LEU A 4 27.66 -14.98 -31.31
CA LEU A 4 27.00 -13.75 -31.77
C LEU A 4 27.96 -12.61 -32.18
N CYS A 5 27.50 -11.78 -33.12
CA CYS A 5 27.69 -10.33 -33.09
C CYS A 5 26.36 -9.65 -33.44
N LEU A 6 25.64 -9.21 -32.41
CA LEU A 6 24.46 -8.36 -32.52
C LEU A 6 24.88 -6.95 -32.10
N GLN A 7 24.94 -6.03 -33.06
CA GLN A 7 24.99 -4.60 -32.79
C GLN A 7 23.98 -3.92 -33.72
N ALA A 8 22.92 -3.39 -33.12
CA ALA A 8 22.24 -2.21 -33.63
C ALA A 8 21.62 -1.51 -32.42
N ALA A 9 22.22 -0.37 -32.09
CA ALA A 9 21.77 0.56 -31.07
C ALA A 9 20.39 1.11 -31.44
N GLY A 10 19.38 0.83 -30.61
CA GLY A 10 18.08 1.49 -30.63
C GLY A 10 18.08 2.62 -29.60
N ARG A 11 17.85 3.83 -30.09
CA ARG A 11 17.95 5.12 -29.39
C ARG A 11 17.14 5.17 -28.08
N CYS A 12 17.84 5.50 -27.01
CA CYS A 12 17.25 5.99 -25.76
C CYS A 12 16.86 7.46 -25.97
N MET A 13 15.57 7.74 -26.19
CA MET A 13 15.03 9.09 -25.93
C MET A 13 14.89 9.21 -24.42
N MET A 14 15.98 9.67 -23.81
CA MET A 14 16.07 9.92 -22.38
C MET A 14 15.09 11.02 -22.00
N TYR A 15 14.03 10.64 -21.27
CA TYR A 15 13.37 11.57 -20.37
C TYR A 15 14.45 12.19 -19.48
N GLN A 16 14.62 13.51 -19.56
CA GLN A 16 15.47 14.29 -18.66
C GLN A 16 14.83 14.33 -17.26
N CYS A 17 14.77 13.18 -16.59
CA CYS A 17 14.39 13.10 -15.20
C CYS A 17 15.65 12.93 -14.36
N ARG A 18 15.86 13.82 -13.38
CA ARG A 18 16.98 13.78 -12.44
C ARG A 18 16.90 12.61 -11.43
N MET A 19 15.99 11.65 -11.63
CA MET A 19 15.73 10.49 -10.74
C MET A 19 16.23 9.14 -11.29
N CYS A 20 17.08 9.10 -12.32
CA CYS A 20 17.48 7.84 -12.96
C CYS A 20 18.62 7.06 -12.26
N CYS A 21 18.98 7.39 -11.01
CA CYS A 21 19.97 6.63 -10.24
C CYS A 21 19.38 5.89 -9.03
N GLU A 22 18.08 6.04 -8.76
CA GLU A 22 17.40 5.31 -7.70
C GLU A 22 16.42 4.30 -8.30
N ASN A 23 16.35 3.11 -7.68
CA ASN A 23 15.40 2.08 -8.04
C ASN A 23 13.98 2.71 -8.01
N PRO A 24 13.17 2.70 -9.10
CA PRO A 24 11.83 3.31 -9.10
C PRO A 24 10.94 2.76 -7.97
N PHE A 25 11.26 1.55 -7.50
CA PHE A 25 10.67 0.91 -6.35
C PHE A 25 10.97 1.62 -5.02
N ALA A 26 12.17 2.16 -4.83
CA ALA A 26 12.54 2.93 -3.65
C ALA A 26 11.89 4.33 -3.65
N ALA A 27 11.60 4.88 -4.82
CA ALA A 27 10.85 6.13 -4.96
C ALA A 27 9.38 5.93 -4.52
N VAL A 28 8.73 4.86 -4.96
CA VAL A 28 7.31 4.60 -4.70
C VAL A 28 7.07 3.98 -3.31
N PHE A 29 7.83 2.95 -2.95
CA PHE A 29 7.53 2.09 -1.79
C PHE A 29 8.47 2.31 -0.59
N GLY A 30 9.52 3.11 -0.75
CA GLY A 30 10.57 3.22 0.26
C GLY A 30 11.35 1.91 0.45
N GLN A 31 12.40 2.00 1.24
CA GLN A 31 13.26 0.87 1.57
C GLN A 31 13.02 0.55 3.04
N LEU A 32 12.08 -0.36 3.32
CA LEU A 32 11.91 -0.91 4.66
C LEU A 32 13.10 -1.84 4.91
N GLN A 33 14.02 -1.41 5.78
CA GLN A 33 15.19 -2.19 6.15
C GLN A 33 14.77 -3.44 6.94
N LYS A 34 15.46 -4.56 6.71
CA LYS A 34 15.40 -5.75 7.57
C LYS A 34 15.76 -5.34 9.00
N GLY A 35 14.91 -5.71 9.95
CA GLY A 35 15.06 -5.34 11.36
C GLY A 35 16.40 -5.75 11.96
N GLU A 36 17.14 -4.76 12.44
CA GLU A 36 18.10 -4.91 13.53
C GLU A 36 17.43 -4.42 14.81
N ALA A 37 17.43 -5.26 15.84
CA ALA A 37 16.80 -4.97 17.14
C ALA A 37 17.54 -3.85 17.89
N PRO A 38 16.86 -2.80 18.40
CA PRO A 38 17.47 -1.86 19.32
C PRO A 38 17.17 -2.23 20.78
N LYS A 39 18.25 -2.27 21.56
CA LYS A 39 18.25 -2.35 23.02
C LYS A 39 17.51 -1.17 23.64
N GLY A 40 16.74 -1.47 24.69
CA GLY A 40 15.90 -0.51 25.38
C GLY A 40 16.65 0.62 26.08
N LYS A 41 15.90 1.69 26.36
CA LYS A 41 16.13 2.61 27.47
C LYS A 41 14.80 3.15 28.00
N GLU A 42 14.58 2.84 29.26
CA GLU A 42 13.56 3.36 30.15
C GLU A 42 13.90 4.82 30.54
N ARG A 43 12.91 5.73 30.62
CA ARG A 43 12.49 6.46 31.84
C ARG A 43 11.77 7.81 31.61
N THR A 44 10.56 7.88 32.19
CA THR A 44 9.94 8.92 33.06
C THR A 44 9.83 10.39 32.64
N GLY A 45 8.61 10.96 32.80
CA GLY A 45 8.46 12.31 33.38
C GLY A 45 7.26 13.19 32.97
N LYS A 46 6.18 13.15 33.76
CA LYS A 46 5.18 14.18 34.17
C LYS A 46 5.06 15.56 33.46
N GLY A 47 3.78 15.94 33.26
CA GLY A 47 3.24 17.33 33.22
C GLY A 47 2.08 17.40 32.20
N GLY A 48 0.81 17.73 32.50
CA GLY A 48 0.23 18.66 33.47
C GLY A 48 -0.23 19.93 32.72
N GLY A 49 -1.51 20.01 32.32
CA GLY A 49 -2.05 21.22 31.68
C GLY A 49 -3.45 21.07 31.10
N GLU A 50 -4.45 21.52 31.86
CA GLU A 50 -5.86 21.63 31.47
C GLU A 50 -6.10 22.62 30.30
N GLY A 51 -7.03 22.28 29.42
CA GLY A 51 -7.52 23.17 28.37
C GLY A 51 -8.81 22.63 27.75
N LYS A 52 -9.93 22.74 28.47
CA LYS A 52 -11.27 22.41 27.96
C LYS A 52 -11.70 23.38 26.85
N ARG A 53 -11.54 22.97 25.59
CA ARG A 53 -12.32 23.51 24.47
C ARG A 53 -13.33 22.46 24.02
N ARG A 54 -14.60 22.69 24.36
CA ARG A 54 -15.76 21.91 23.88
C ARG A 54 -15.96 22.21 22.39
N SER A 55 -15.25 21.49 21.53
CA SER A 55 -15.67 21.31 20.14
C SER A 55 -16.74 20.22 20.12
N LYS A 56 -17.93 20.54 19.60
CA LYS A 56 -19.01 19.57 19.35
C LYS A 56 -18.51 18.58 18.30
N LYS A 57 -17.86 17.50 18.75
CA LYS A 57 -17.46 16.37 17.92
C LYS A 57 -18.76 15.67 17.53
N LEU A 58 -19.20 15.76 16.27
CA LEU A 58 -20.08 14.74 15.74
C LEU A 58 -19.38 13.42 16.03
N ALA A 59 -20.06 12.52 16.74
CA ALA A 59 -19.53 11.21 17.05
C ALA A 59 -19.32 10.48 15.72
N GLN A 60 -18.12 10.58 15.15
CA GLN A 60 -17.69 9.68 14.09
C GLN A 60 -17.90 8.27 14.64
N LYS A 61 -18.78 7.53 13.98
CA LYS A 61 -19.08 6.14 14.30
C LYS A 61 -17.76 5.39 14.15
N LYS A 62 -17.12 5.08 15.27
CA LYS A 62 -15.87 4.30 15.29
C LYS A 62 -16.23 2.90 14.80
N TYR A 63 -15.93 2.61 13.55
CA TYR A 63 -16.03 1.26 13.01
C TYR A 63 -15.04 0.40 13.79
N VAL A 64 -15.54 -0.61 14.50
CA VAL A 64 -14.71 -1.53 15.29
C VAL A 64 -14.43 -2.74 14.40
N ARG A 65 -13.16 -3.04 14.17
CA ARG A 65 -12.71 -4.27 13.53
C ARG A 65 -13.13 -5.45 14.41
N ASP A 66 -13.90 -6.37 13.85
CA ASP A 66 -14.31 -7.60 14.52
C ASP A 66 -13.62 -8.79 13.85
N GLU A 67 -12.50 -9.25 14.44
CA GLU A 67 -11.75 -10.39 13.92
C GLU A 67 -12.56 -11.69 13.90
N ALA A 68 -13.55 -11.83 14.78
CA ALA A 68 -14.41 -13.02 14.81
C ALA A 68 -15.45 -13.02 13.69
N ALA A 69 -15.78 -11.85 13.15
CA ALA A 69 -16.71 -11.69 12.03
C ALA A 69 -16.04 -11.81 10.65
N PHE A 70 -14.70 -11.84 10.59
CA PHE A 70 -13.95 -11.95 9.34
C PHE A 70 -14.27 -13.26 8.61
N GLN A 71 -14.68 -13.13 7.36
CA GLN A 71 -14.94 -14.23 6.47
C GLN A 71 -13.98 -14.19 5.29
N PRO A 72 -13.06 -15.17 5.18
CA PRO A 72 -12.13 -15.25 4.06
C PRO A 72 -12.88 -15.57 2.76
N ARG A 73 -12.35 -15.06 1.65
CA ARG A 73 -12.80 -15.42 0.30
C ARG A 73 -12.39 -16.86 -0.04
N THR A 74 -13.22 -17.54 -0.85
CA THR A 74 -12.78 -18.77 -1.53
C THR A 74 -11.82 -18.45 -2.68
N GLU A 75 -11.13 -19.46 -3.21
CA GLU A 75 -10.20 -19.25 -4.33
C GLU A 75 -10.94 -18.70 -5.57
N GLU A 76 -12.15 -19.18 -5.83
CA GLU A 76 -12.99 -18.68 -6.93
C GLU A 76 -13.38 -17.21 -6.72
N GLU A 77 -13.74 -16.84 -5.50
CA GLU A 77 -14.06 -15.45 -5.12
C GLU A 77 -12.83 -14.54 -5.25
N ILE A 78 -11.64 -15.03 -4.88
CA ILE A 78 -10.36 -14.32 -5.05
C ILE A 78 -10.11 -14.07 -6.54
N GLN A 79 -10.18 -15.12 -7.39
CA GLN A 79 -9.93 -14.99 -8.82
C GLN A 79 -10.95 -14.08 -9.52
N ALA A 80 -12.21 -14.06 -9.05
CA ALA A 80 -13.22 -13.13 -9.55
C ALA A 80 -12.89 -11.68 -9.14
N THR A 81 -12.49 -11.47 -7.89
CA THR A 81 -12.10 -10.15 -7.35
C THR A 81 -10.88 -9.59 -8.11
N ILE A 82 -9.86 -10.42 -8.35
CA ILE A 82 -8.66 -10.03 -9.13
C ILE A 82 -9.07 -9.57 -10.53
N ARG A 83 -9.87 -10.37 -11.26
CA ARG A 83 -10.34 -10.01 -12.61
C ARG A 83 -11.14 -8.71 -12.64
N GLN A 84 -11.86 -8.39 -11.56
CA GLN A 84 -12.57 -7.14 -11.43
C GLN A 84 -11.59 -5.99 -11.23
N TRP A 85 -10.69 -6.09 -10.24
CA TRP A 85 -9.72 -5.04 -9.92
C TRP A 85 -8.72 -4.78 -11.06
N GLU A 86 -8.31 -5.81 -11.81
CA GLU A 86 -7.41 -5.66 -12.97
C GLU A 86 -7.93 -4.67 -14.03
N GLN A 87 -9.25 -4.52 -14.15
CA GLN A 87 -9.88 -3.57 -15.08
C GLN A 87 -9.67 -2.12 -14.65
N TYR A 88 -9.56 -1.88 -13.34
CA TYR A 88 -9.35 -0.57 -12.73
C TYR A 88 -7.88 -0.29 -12.42
N ALA A 89 -7.01 -1.29 -12.56
CA ALA A 89 -5.58 -1.13 -12.38
C ALA A 89 -5.03 -0.10 -13.38
N HIS A 90 -4.33 0.89 -12.84
CA HIS A 90 -3.73 1.97 -13.60
C HIS A 90 -2.64 1.44 -14.55
N PRO A 91 -2.47 1.99 -15.77
CA PRO A 91 -1.42 1.56 -16.71
C PRO A 91 -0.02 1.49 -16.10
N ARG A 92 0.32 2.44 -15.21
CA ARG A 92 1.60 2.44 -14.45
C ARG A 92 1.87 1.12 -13.72
N ALA A 93 0.83 0.47 -13.20
CA ALA A 93 0.97 -0.81 -12.51
C ALA A 93 1.37 -1.91 -13.49
N ARG A 94 0.77 -1.95 -14.69
CA ARG A 94 1.09 -2.96 -15.71
C ARG A 94 2.49 -2.77 -16.29
N GLU A 95 2.93 -1.52 -16.43
CA GLU A 95 4.30 -1.21 -16.85
C GLU A 95 5.32 -1.66 -15.79
N PHE A 96 4.99 -1.42 -14.53
CA PHE A 96 5.84 -1.75 -13.38
C PHE A 96 5.90 -3.24 -13.08
N PHE A 97 4.77 -3.92 -13.07
CA PHE A 97 4.68 -5.38 -13.00
C PHE A 97 4.75 -5.92 -14.43
N SER A 98 5.94 -5.90 -15.01
CA SER A 98 6.17 -6.38 -16.38
C SER A 98 5.77 -7.85 -16.59
N ASP A 99 5.68 -8.61 -15.49
CA ASP A 99 5.06 -9.93 -15.43
C ASP A 99 3.66 -9.83 -14.79
N PRO A 100 2.58 -10.14 -15.55
CA PRO A 100 1.21 -10.15 -15.03
C PRO A 100 1.03 -11.05 -13.80
N GLU A 101 1.79 -12.14 -13.67
CA GLU A 101 1.68 -13.04 -12.50
C GLU A 101 2.13 -12.35 -11.21
N LEU A 102 3.08 -11.42 -11.27
CA LEU A 102 3.52 -10.67 -10.10
C LEU A 102 2.43 -9.70 -9.62
N MET A 103 1.75 -9.03 -10.56
CA MET A 103 0.61 -8.17 -10.22
C MET A 103 -0.52 -9.01 -9.62
N ALA A 104 -0.85 -10.14 -10.23
CA ALA A 104 -1.88 -11.05 -9.74
C ALA A 104 -1.57 -11.57 -8.33
N LYS A 105 -0.30 -11.85 -7.99
CA LYS A 105 0.13 -12.21 -6.63
C LYS A 105 -0.15 -11.09 -5.64
N VAL A 106 0.15 -9.83 -5.98
CA VAL A 106 -0.15 -8.68 -5.12
C VAL A 106 -1.66 -8.50 -4.93
N LEU A 107 -2.44 -8.61 -5.99
CA LEU A 107 -3.92 -8.54 -5.93
C LEU A 107 -4.51 -9.70 -5.11
N THR A 108 -3.91 -10.88 -5.18
CA THR A 108 -4.27 -12.05 -4.37
C THR A 108 -4.07 -11.76 -2.89
N GLU A 109 -2.94 -11.18 -2.50
CA GLU A 109 -2.68 -10.81 -1.10
C GLU A 109 -3.70 -9.77 -0.61
N LEU A 110 -4.03 -8.78 -1.44
CA LEU A 110 -5.06 -7.79 -1.12
C LEU A 110 -6.45 -8.42 -0.91
N ALA A 111 -6.84 -9.34 -1.80
CA ALA A 111 -8.13 -10.02 -1.72
C ALA A 111 -8.22 -10.96 -0.51
N LYS A 112 -7.13 -11.63 -0.15
CA LYS A 112 -7.05 -12.51 1.04
C LYS A 112 -7.08 -11.72 2.36
N GLY A 113 -6.47 -10.54 2.37
CA GLY A 113 -6.38 -9.72 3.58
C GLY A 113 -7.59 -8.83 3.84
N THR A 114 -8.67 -8.95 3.06
CA THR A 114 -9.93 -8.20 3.26
C THR A 114 -11.11 -9.16 3.34
N ASP A 115 -12.20 -8.75 4.01
CA ASP A 115 -13.40 -9.58 4.15
C ASP A 115 -14.07 -9.83 2.80
N ARG A 116 -14.67 -11.01 2.60
CA ARG A 116 -15.37 -11.39 1.36
C ARG A 116 -16.45 -10.41 0.92
N SER A 117 -17.08 -9.72 1.86
CA SER A 117 -18.20 -8.80 1.62
C SER A 117 -17.79 -7.34 1.41
N GLU A 118 -16.49 -7.05 1.52
CA GLU A 118 -15.93 -5.70 1.45
C GLU A 118 -15.08 -5.53 0.18
N ASP A 119 -15.06 -4.34 -0.40
CA ASP A 119 -14.21 -4.01 -1.56
C ASP A 119 -13.43 -2.73 -1.28
N CYS A 120 -12.10 -2.83 -1.23
CA CYS A 120 -11.23 -1.70 -0.92
C CYS A 120 -11.01 -0.71 -2.08
N VAL A 121 -11.40 -1.08 -3.30
CA VAL A 121 -11.20 -0.29 -4.53
C VAL A 121 -12.52 0.35 -4.97
N LEU A 122 -13.59 -0.44 -5.03
CA LEU A 122 -14.89 -0.06 -5.58
C LEU A 122 -16.01 0.02 -4.51
N GLY A 123 -15.65 -0.17 -3.24
CA GLY A 123 -16.58 -0.07 -2.13
C GLY A 123 -17.17 1.33 -1.94
N SER A 124 -18.19 1.40 -1.08
CA SER A 124 -18.80 2.67 -0.69
C SER A 124 -17.83 3.49 0.16
N GLU A 125 -17.62 4.75 -0.24
CA GLU A 125 -16.73 5.71 0.44
C GLU A 125 -17.12 6.00 1.90
N ASP A 126 -18.34 5.68 2.32
CA ASP A 126 -18.83 5.90 3.69
C ASP A 126 -18.44 4.77 4.67
N LYS A 127 -17.84 3.68 4.17
CA LYS A 127 -17.51 2.49 4.95
C LYS A 127 -16.02 2.24 4.97
N CYS A 128 -15.48 1.87 6.13
CA CYS A 128 -14.11 1.35 6.22
C CYS A 128 -14.06 -0.07 5.63
N VAL A 129 -12.89 -0.45 5.12
CA VAL A 129 -12.55 -1.83 4.75
C VAL A 129 -11.32 -2.22 5.54
N PHE A 130 -11.42 -3.27 6.35
CA PHE A 130 -10.36 -3.58 7.31
C PHE A 130 -9.39 -4.64 6.80
N TRP A 131 -8.13 -4.47 7.17
CA TRP A 131 -7.07 -5.42 6.90
C TRP A 131 -7.02 -6.54 7.94
N TYR A 132 -6.91 -7.77 7.47
CA TYR A 132 -6.76 -8.99 8.27
C TYR A 132 -5.51 -9.80 7.89
N GLY A 133 -4.66 -9.27 7.00
CA GLY A 133 -3.39 -9.88 6.61
C GLY A 133 -2.23 -9.47 7.51
N ASN A 134 -1.02 -9.48 6.95
CA ASN A 134 0.20 -9.16 7.69
C ASN A 134 0.19 -7.71 8.22
N ILE A 135 0.66 -7.53 9.45
CA ILE A 135 0.88 -6.20 10.06
C ILE A 135 2.37 -6.01 10.35
N THR A 136 2.84 -4.77 10.31
CA THR A 136 4.22 -4.45 10.73
C THR A 136 4.36 -4.55 12.25
N ASN A 137 5.45 -5.16 12.72
CA ASN A 137 5.69 -5.40 14.15
C ASN A 137 5.79 -4.12 15.00
N ASP A 138 6.31 -3.04 14.42
CA ASP A 138 6.66 -1.84 15.21
C ASP A 138 5.46 -0.88 15.38
N ASP A 139 4.63 -0.72 14.34
CA ASP A 139 3.61 0.33 14.26
C ASP A 139 2.19 -0.16 13.92
N ASN A 140 1.94 -1.48 13.91
CA ASN A 140 0.64 -2.07 13.57
C ASN A 140 0.03 -1.56 12.24
N GLN A 141 0.86 -1.46 11.20
CA GLN A 141 0.44 -0.98 9.88
C GLN A 141 0.11 -2.16 8.97
N ALA A 142 -0.94 -2.01 8.15
CA ALA A 142 -1.28 -3.00 7.13
C ALA A 142 -0.15 -3.15 6.10
N ALA A 143 0.32 -4.38 5.90
CA ALA A 143 1.46 -4.66 5.04
C ALA A 143 1.27 -5.93 4.20
N ILE A 144 1.92 -5.95 3.04
CA ILE A 144 2.10 -7.13 2.19
C ILE A 144 3.58 -7.45 2.04
N LYS A 145 3.88 -8.72 1.80
CA LYS A 145 5.20 -9.17 1.40
C LYS A 145 5.19 -9.39 -0.10
N MET A 146 6.12 -8.76 -0.81
CA MET A 146 6.25 -8.96 -2.25
C MET A 146 7.72 -8.87 -2.66
N VAL A 147 8.09 -9.61 -3.69
CA VAL A 147 9.38 -9.44 -4.36
C VAL A 147 9.22 -8.28 -5.33
N LYS A 148 9.99 -7.22 -5.09
CA LYS A 148 10.03 -6.05 -5.97
C LYS A 148 10.81 -6.42 -7.24
N PRO A 149 10.31 -6.15 -8.46
CA PRO A 149 11.11 -6.37 -9.67
C PRO A 149 12.53 -5.78 -9.57
N GLY A 150 13.52 -6.61 -9.87
CA GLY A 150 14.94 -6.28 -9.70
C GLY A 150 15.53 -6.62 -8.33
N GLU A 151 14.73 -7.10 -7.38
CA GLU A 151 15.18 -7.66 -6.10
C GLU A 151 14.97 -9.18 -6.09
N ASP A 152 15.87 -9.91 -5.43
CA ASP A 152 15.75 -11.37 -5.25
C ASP A 152 15.06 -11.74 -3.92
N ALA A 153 14.88 -10.77 -3.04
CA ALA A 153 14.33 -10.97 -1.70
C ALA A 153 12.93 -10.38 -1.57
N GLU A 154 12.09 -11.03 -0.75
CA GLU A 154 10.82 -10.46 -0.35
C GLU A 154 11.03 -9.20 0.50
N SER A 155 10.32 -8.15 0.13
CA SER A 155 10.27 -6.86 0.80
C SER A 155 8.89 -6.64 1.40
N VAL A 156 8.83 -6.13 2.62
CA VAL A 156 7.58 -5.66 3.24
C VAL A 156 7.21 -4.32 2.61
N THR A 157 5.93 -4.12 2.30
CA THR A 157 5.41 -2.87 1.73
C THR A 157 4.03 -2.56 2.33
N TYR A 158 3.75 -1.29 2.62
CA TYR A 158 2.48 -0.85 3.19
C TYR A 158 1.32 -0.97 2.18
N VAL A 159 0.18 -1.51 2.62
CA VAL A 159 -0.99 -1.76 1.77
C VAL A 159 -1.55 -0.48 1.16
N ASN A 160 -1.66 0.59 1.93
CA ASN A 160 -2.17 1.87 1.42
C ASN A 160 -1.30 2.46 0.28
N ARG A 161 0.02 2.29 0.34
CA ARG A 161 0.92 2.70 -0.76
C ARG A 161 0.74 1.84 -2.00
N VAL A 162 0.53 0.54 -1.82
CA VAL A 162 0.25 -0.41 -2.91
C VAL A 162 -1.08 -0.05 -3.59
N LEU A 163 -2.14 0.18 -2.82
CA LEU A 163 -3.44 0.58 -3.36
C LEU A 163 -3.37 1.89 -4.13
N ALA A 164 -2.70 2.90 -3.57
CA ALA A 164 -2.50 4.17 -4.26
C ALA A 164 -1.74 3.98 -5.59
N PHE A 165 -0.68 3.17 -5.58
CA PHE A 165 0.08 2.88 -6.79
C PHE A 165 -0.75 2.17 -7.86
N LEU A 166 -1.51 1.15 -7.46
CA LEU A 166 -2.32 0.34 -8.36
C LEU A 166 -3.53 1.08 -8.92
N PHE A 167 -4.23 1.88 -8.11
CA PHE A 167 -5.60 2.30 -8.43
C PHE A 167 -5.88 3.80 -8.31
N ALA A 168 -5.02 4.59 -7.68
CA ALA A 168 -5.28 6.03 -7.62
C ALA A 168 -5.31 6.63 -9.04
N THR A 169 -5.97 7.77 -9.20
CA THR A 169 -5.82 8.59 -10.43
C THR A 169 -4.43 9.21 -10.46
N ASP A 170 -3.98 9.68 -11.63
CA ASP A 170 -2.71 10.38 -11.76
C ASP A 170 -2.61 11.58 -10.80
N GLU A 171 -3.65 12.42 -10.74
CA GLU A 171 -3.67 13.60 -9.87
C GLU A 171 -3.53 13.23 -8.38
N SER A 172 -4.26 12.22 -7.92
CA SER A 172 -4.18 11.76 -6.53
C SER A 172 -2.81 11.12 -6.25
N PHE A 173 -2.29 10.32 -7.19
CA PHE A 173 -0.99 9.67 -7.05
C PHE A 173 0.15 10.69 -6.97
N GLU A 174 0.15 11.73 -7.80
CA GLU A 174 1.15 12.80 -7.77
C GLU A 174 1.19 13.51 -6.41
N LYS A 175 0.02 13.82 -5.83
CA LYS A 175 -0.07 14.39 -4.47
C LYS A 175 0.50 13.43 -3.43
N LEU A 176 0.16 12.15 -3.51
CA LEU A 176 0.65 11.12 -2.59
C LEU A 176 2.17 10.90 -2.69
N MET A 177 2.77 11.11 -3.86
CA MET A 177 4.23 11.02 -4.03
C MET A 177 4.99 12.20 -3.39
N GLN A 178 4.31 13.30 -3.04
CA GLN A 178 4.91 14.42 -2.30
C GLN A 178 4.96 14.15 -0.78
N LEU A 179 4.19 13.19 -0.29
CA LEU A 179 4.17 12.83 1.12
C LEU A 179 5.40 11.99 1.50
N PRO A 180 5.79 11.96 2.79
CA PRO A 180 6.89 11.13 3.26
C PRO A 180 6.74 9.65 2.84
N LYS A 181 7.87 8.94 2.74
CA LYS A 181 7.92 7.49 2.42
C LYS A 181 7.48 6.60 3.59
N GLN A 182 6.43 7.02 4.30
CA GLN A 182 5.78 6.36 5.42
C GLN A 182 4.39 5.85 4.97
N PRO A 183 3.69 5.02 5.77
CA PRO A 183 2.31 4.67 5.48
C PRO A 183 1.45 5.95 5.40
N PHE A 184 0.56 6.01 4.42
CA PHE A 184 -0.36 7.14 4.30
C PHE A 184 -1.35 7.16 5.47
N LYS A 185 -1.69 8.36 5.93
CA LYS A 185 -2.76 8.52 6.92
C LYS A 185 -4.11 8.23 6.27
N MET A 186 -5.04 7.72 7.09
CA MET A 186 -6.38 7.39 6.67
C MET A 186 -7.34 8.43 7.22
N SER A 187 -8.29 8.92 6.42
CA SER A 187 -9.25 9.96 6.80
C SER A 187 -10.25 9.48 7.86
N CYS A 188 -10.38 8.17 8.03
CA CYS A 188 -11.15 7.52 9.08
C CYS A 188 -10.39 7.30 10.39
N ASP A 189 -9.15 7.78 10.50
CA ASP A 189 -8.25 7.66 11.66
C ASP A 189 -7.91 6.21 12.08
N ASP A 190 -8.09 5.22 11.18
CA ASP A 190 -7.70 3.83 11.40
C ASP A 190 -6.67 3.37 10.34
N GLN A 191 -5.45 3.04 10.78
CA GLN A 191 -4.35 2.63 9.90
C GLN A 191 -4.47 1.19 9.38
N LEU A 192 -5.40 0.40 9.91
CA LEU A 192 -5.78 -0.90 9.34
C LEU A 192 -6.95 -0.78 8.35
N CYS A 193 -7.53 0.41 8.18
CA CYS A 193 -8.38 0.66 7.03
C CYS A 193 -7.52 0.64 5.76
N VAL A 194 -7.97 -0.13 4.78
CA VAL A 194 -7.33 -0.27 3.47
C VAL A 194 -8.27 0.16 2.35
N HIS A 195 -9.28 0.99 2.61
CA HIS A 195 -10.11 1.54 1.55
C HIS A 195 -9.37 2.66 0.80
N LEU A 196 -9.30 2.57 -0.53
CA LEU A 196 -8.62 3.54 -1.40
C LEU A 196 -9.11 4.98 -1.19
N ALA A 197 -10.44 5.19 -1.15
CA ALA A 197 -11.06 6.50 -0.93
C ALA A 197 -10.78 7.10 0.45
N HIS A 198 -10.32 6.30 1.42
CA HIS A 198 -9.97 6.78 2.76
C HIS A 198 -8.51 7.21 2.88
N ILE A 199 -7.70 7.08 1.84
CA ILE A 199 -6.31 7.55 1.87
C ILE A 199 -6.30 9.09 1.88
N MET A 200 -5.66 9.69 2.89
CA MET A 200 -5.51 11.14 2.97
C MET A 200 -4.48 11.63 1.94
N LEU A 201 -4.88 12.63 1.16
CA LEU A 201 -4.02 13.30 0.18
C LEU A 201 -3.20 14.47 0.80
N THR A 202 -3.36 14.72 2.10
CA THR A 202 -2.71 15.81 2.83
C THR A 202 -2.19 15.32 4.19
N VAL A 203 -1.17 16.00 4.70
CA VAL A 203 -0.66 15.86 6.08
C VAL A 203 -1.50 16.61 7.09
#